data_AF-A0A090QPL5-F1
#
_entry.id   AF-A0A090QPL5-F1
#
_cell.length_a   1.000
_cell.length_b   1.000
_cell.length_c   1.000
_cell.angle_alpha   90.00
_cell.angle_beta   90.00
_cell.angle_gamma   90.00
#
_symmetry.space_group_name_H-M   'P 1'
#
loop_
_entity.id
_entity.type
_entity.pdbx_description
1 polymer ?
#
loop_
_entity_poly.entity_id
_entity_poly.type
_entity_poly.pdbx_seq_one_letter_code
_entity_poly.pdbx_strand_id
1 'polypeptide(L)'
;MDSVKNKTASTQAVGDKKLGWSKSDTVWVLGLYGTAVGAGTLFLPINAGVGGLIPLLVMTILALPMTYFAHRGMTRFVLSSSNPGADITEVVEEHFGAGMGKVITLLYFFAIYPILLVYSVALTNTVESFMQFQLGIEPPARAVLAFVLIVALMAIVRLGEQLIVKAMSVLVFPFVAVLLMLAMYLVPYWNGSIFDHVIPTQAEGGLSTVFMAVWLILPVMVFSFNHSPVISSFAVAKQKNTVSRQRSSVHAFLRAATS
;
A
#
# COMPACT_ATOMS: atom_id res chain seq x y z
N MET A 1 37.52 56.00 13.24
CA MET A 1 37.41 54.85 12.30
C MET A 1 36.75 53.74 13.09
N ASP A 2 35.42 53.81 13.18
CA ASP A 2 34.66 53.01 14.13
C ASP A 2 34.16 51.74 13.46
N SER A 3 34.51 50.63 14.09
CA SER A 3 34.24 49.26 13.65
C SER A 3 32.74 49.00 13.58
N VAL A 4 32.25 48.73 12.37
CA VAL A 4 30.91 48.22 12.08
C VAL A 4 30.82 46.80 12.63
N LYS A 5 30.22 46.64 13.82
CA LYS A 5 29.83 45.33 14.34
C LYS A 5 28.65 44.79 13.53
N ASN A 6 28.97 43.90 12.58
CA ASN A 6 28.00 43.11 11.84
C ASN A 6 27.22 42.22 12.84
N LYS A 7 25.92 42.49 13.01
CA LYS A 7 25.01 41.58 13.71
C LYS A 7 24.73 40.39 12.79
N THR A 8 25.57 39.36 12.89
CA THR A 8 25.25 38.03 12.39
C THR A 8 24.04 37.56 13.20
N ALA A 9 22.86 37.63 12.59
CA ALA A 9 21.66 36.99 13.10
C ALA A 9 21.97 35.50 13.25
N SER A 10 22.09 35.05 14.51
CA SER A 10 22.11 33.64 14.83
C SER A 10 20.74 33.09 14.49
N THR A 11 20.62 32.51 13.29
CA THR A 11 19.59 31.53 12.98
C THR A 11 19.77 30.39 13.97
N GLN A 12 19.12 30.50 15.14
CA GLN A 12 19.02 29.39 16.07
C GLN A 12 18.41 28.23 15.29
N ALA A 13 19.23 27.20 15.08
CA ALA A 13 18.78 25.92 14.58
C ALA A 13 17.61 25.49 15.47
N VAL A 14 16.39 25.53 14.92
CA VAL A 14 15.22 24.92 15.53
C VAL A 14 15.59 23.46 15.69
N GLY A 15 15.91 23.07 16.94
CA GLY A 15 16.36 21.73 17.26
C GLY A 15 15.41 20.71 16.65
N ASP A 16 15.99 19.78 15.89
CA ASP A 16 15.34 18.72 15.16
C ASP A 16 14.75 17.71 16.16
N LYS A 17 13.66 18.11 16.83
CA LYS A 17 12.93 17.25 17.77
C LYS A 17 12.30 16.17 16.91
N LYS A 18 12.90 14.96 16.92
CA LYS A 18 12.33 13.77 16.27
C LYS A 18 10.85 13.71 16.60
N LEU A 19 10.01 13.86 15.58
CA LEU A 19 8.57 13.82 15.72
C LEU A 19 8.18 12.43 16.25
N GLY A 20 7.69 12.39 17.49
CA GLY A 20 7.18 11.16 18.09
C GLY A 20 5.97 10.63 17.33
N TRP A 21 5.75 9.31 17.41
CA TRP A 21 4.63 8.61 16.78
C TRP A 21 3.28 9.22 17.19
N SER A 22 2.43 9.49 16.20
CA SER A 22 1.13 10.11 16.36
C SER A 22 -0.01 9.13 16.06
N LYS A 23 -1.23 9.44 16.52
CA LYS A 23 -2.44 8.66 16.15
C LYS A 23 -2.64 8.57 14.62
N SER A 24 -2.25 9.63 13.91
CA SER A 24 -2.27 9.64 12.45
C SER A 24 -1.32 8.60 11.85
N ASP A 25 -0.13 8.38 12.44
CA ASP A 25 0.79 7.34 11.99
C ASP A 25 0.17 5.95 12.12
N THR A 26 -0.52 5.67 13.23
CA THR A 26 -1.24 4.40 13.42
C THR A 26 -2.31 4.20 12.34
N VAL A 27 -3.13 5.20 12.06
CA VAL A 27 -4.20 5.09 11.04
C VAL A 27 -3.60 4.82 9.65
N TRP A 28 -2.52 5.51 9.28
CA TRP A 28 -1.87 5.32 7.99
C TRP A 28 -1.18 3.97 7.88
N VAL A 29 -0.49 3.51 8.93
CA VAL A 29 0.16 2.20 8.93
C VAL A 29 -0.87 1.08 8.89
N LEU A 30 -1.98 1.20 9.62
CA LEU A 30 -3.08 0.23 9.53
C LEU A 30 -3.73 0.26 8.15
N GLY A 31 -3.94 1.44 7.56
CA GLY A 31 -4.46 1.57 6.20
C GLY A 31 -3.56 0.91 5.15
N LEU A 32 -2.26 1.20 5.18
CA LEU A 32 -1.24 0.60 4.30
C LEU A 32 -1.12 -0.92 4.52
N TYR A 33 -1.24 -1.38 5.75
CA TYR A 33 -1.29 -2.80 6.05
C TYR A 33 -2.55 -3.45 5.47
N GLY A 34 -3.72 -2.83 5.63
CA GLY A 34 -4.97 -3.32 5.08
C GLY A 34 -4.94 -3.49 3.56
N THR A 35 -4.34 -2.54 2.85
CA THR A 35 -4.15 -2.66 1.39
C THR A 35 -3.18 -3.78 1.03
N ALA A 36 -2.08 -3.93 1.78
CA ALA A 36 -1.08 -4.97 1.53
C ALA A 36 -1.64 -6.38 1.74
N VAL A 37 -2.37 -6.61 2.84
CA VAL A 37 -2.90 -7.93 3.17
C VAL A 37 -4.13 -8.26 2.34
N GLY A 38 -4.96 -7.29 1.96
CA GLY A 38 -6.08 -7.51 1.05
C GLY A 38 -5.62 -8.10 -0.28
N ALA A 39 -4.61 -7.49 -0.91
CA ALA A 39 -4.00 -8.04 -2.13
C ALA A 39 -3.21 -9.33 -1.83
N GLY A 40 -2.46 -9.33 -0.74
CA GLY A 40 -1.59 -10.42 -0.35
C GLY A 40 -2.35 -11.72 -0.14
N THR A 41 -3.43 -11.72 0.63
CA THR A 41 -4.24 -12.93 0.90
C THR A 41 -4.96 -13.46 -0.33
N LEU A 42 -5.39 -12.58 -1.23
CA LEU A 42 -6.10 -12.98 -2.44
C LEU A 42 -5.19 -13.65 -3.46
N PHE A 43 -3.93 -13.20 -3.57
CA PHE A 43 -3.07 -13.63 -4.66
C PHE A 43 -1.77 -14.36 -4.25
N LEU A 44 -1.22 -14.11 -3.06
CA LEU A 44 0.06 -14.73 -2.66
C LEU A 44 -0.06 -16.17 -2.16
N PRO A 45 -0.94 -16.55 -1.21
CA PRO A 45 -0.91 -17.89 -0.61
C PRO A 45 -1.02 -19.03 -1.62
N ILE A 46 -1.89 -18.88 -2.62
CA ILE A 46 -2.12 -19.93 -3.63
C ILE A 46 -0.93 -19.99 -4.61
N ASN A 47 -0.49 -18.85 -5.15
CA ASN A 47 0.57 -18.84 -6.16
C ASN A 47 1.97 -19.09 -5.56
N ALA A 48 2.23 -18.60 -4.34
CA ALA A 48 3.51 -18.78 -3.66
C ALA A 48 3.68 -20.19 -3.07
N GLY A 49 2.59 -20.80 -2.59
CA GLY A 49 2.62 -22.17 -2.06
C GLY A 49 2.90 -23.22 -3.15
N VAL A 50 2.37 -23.02 -4.36
CA VAL A 50 2.59 -23.91 -5.51
C VAL A 50 4.06 -23.95 -5.95
N GLY A 51 4.81 -22.86 -5.73
CA GLY A 51 6.24 -22.79 -6.05
C GLY A 51 7.15 -23.60 -5.13
N GLY A 52 6.65 -24.09 -3.98
CA GLY A 52 7.46 -24.80 -2.99
C GLY A 52 8.29 -23.87 -2.09
N LEU A 53 9.12 -24.47 -1.23
CA LEU A 53 9.79 -23.75 -0.13
C LEU A 53 10.79 -22.69 -0.62
N ILE A 54 11.63 -23.03 -1.60
CA ILE A 54 12.74 -22.16 -2.01
C ILE A 54 12.24 -20.88 -2.69
N PRO A 55 11.34 -20.92 -3.70
CA PRO A 55 10.74 -19.69 -4.25
C PRO A 55 10.08 -18.84 -3.17
N LEU A 56 9.41 -19.45 -2.19
CA LEU A 56 8.78 -18.72 -1.08
C LEU A 56 9.81 -17.97 -0.23
N LEU A 57 10.92 -18.62 0.16
CA LEU A 57 12.00 -17.98 0.92
C LEU A 57 12.69 -16.87 0.13
N VAL A 58 13.01 -17.12 -1.15
CA VAL A 58 13.60 -16.13 -2.05
C VAL A 58 12.67 -14.91 -2.18
N MET A 59 11.39 -15.13 -2.39
CA MET A 59 10.40 -14.06 -2.49
C MET A 59 10.25 -13.28 -1.18
N THR A 60 10.32 -13.96 -0.03
CA THR A 60 10.30 -13.30 1.28
C THR A 60 11.48 -12.35 1.46
N ILE A 61 12.68 -12.78 1.05
CA ILE A 61 13.89 -11.95 1.13
C ILE A 61 13.82 -10.79 0.13
N LEU A 62 13.34 -11.03 -1.09
CA LEU A 62 13.27 -10.01 -2.15
C LEU A 62 12.17 -8.97 -1.93
N ALA A 63 11.05 -9.36 -1.30
CA ALA A 63 9.91 -8.48 -1.09
C ALA A 63 10.28 -7.23 -0.29
N LEU A 64 11.08 -7.38 0.76
CA LEU A 64 11.47 -6.25 1.63
C LEU A 64 12.28 -5.15 0.91
N PRO A 65 13.45 -5.43 0.30
CA PRO A 65 14.23 -4.38 -0.37
C PRO A 65 13.46 -3.78 -1.54
N MET A 66 12.77 -4.62 -2.33
CA MET A 66 12.02 -4.14 -3.50
C MET A 66 10.93 -3.15 -3.12
N THR A 67 10.12 -3.47 -2.10
CA THR A 67 9.06 -2.58 -1.61
C THR A 67 9.61 -1.36 -0.90
N TYR A 68 10.58 -1.54 0.00
CA TYR A 68 11.15 -0.45 0.79
C TYR A 68 11.78 0.64 -0.09
N PHE A 69 12.63 0.26 -1.05
CA PHE A 69 13.29 1.24 -1.92
C PHE A 69 12.32 1.92 -2.89
N ALA A 70 11.38 1.17 -3.48
CA ALA A 70 10.38 1.73 -4.38
C ALA A 70 9.45 2.72 -3.65
N HIS A 71 8.92 2.35 -2.49
CA HIS A 71 8.02 3.19 -1.69
C HIS A 71 8.75 4.44 -1.17
N ARG A 72 10.00 4.30 -0.72
CA ARG A 72 10.83 5.44 -0.29
C ARG A 72 11.16 6.38 -1.44
N GLY A 73 11.52 5.84 -2.61
CA GLY A 73 11.80 6.63 -3.82
C GLY A 73 10.58 7.44 -4.24
N MET A 74 9.42 6.79 -4.30
CA MET A 74 8.15 7.43 -4.64
C MET A 74 7.73 8.51 -3.64
N THR A 75 7.87 8.25 -2.34
CA THR A 75 7.56 9.25 -1.30
C THR A 75 8.43 10.49 -1.47
N ARG A 76 9.73 10.32 -1.70
CA ARG A 76 10.66 11.44 -1.91
C ARG A 76 10.36 12.21 -3.18
N PHE A 77 9.99 11.50 -4.24
CA PHE A 77 9.62 12.08 -5.52
C PHE A 77 8.37 12.95 -5.38
N VAL A 78 7.29 12.44 -4.78
CA VAL A 78 6.07 13.23 -4.53
C VAL A 78 6.36 14.45 -3.66
N LEU A 79 7.19 14.30 -2.62
CA LEU A 79 7.57 15.41 -1.74
C LEU A 79 8.55 16.41 -2.37
N SER A 80 9.14 16.14 -3.54
CA SER A 80 10.03 17.07 -4.24
C SER A 80 9.30 18.05 -5.16
N SER A 81 7.97 17.97 -5.26
CA SER A 81 7.19 18.97 -6.00
C SER A 81 7.22 20.33 -5.29
N SER A 82 7.32 21.39 -6.09
CA SER A 82 7.19 22.78 -5.62
C SER A 82 5.75 23.14 -5.26
N ASN A 83 4.76 22.38 -5.76
CA ASN A 83 3.34 22.58 -5.52
C ASN A 83 2.86 21.73 -4.33
N PRO A 84 2.43 22.35 -3.21
CA PRO A 84 1.94 21.61 -2.06
C PRO A 84 0.69 20.79 -2.40
N GLY A 85 0.77 19.48 -2.22
CA GLY A 85 -0.33 18.58 -2.50
C GLY A 85 -0.41 18.03 -3.92
N ALA A 86 0.62 18.26 -4.75
CA ALA A 86 0.72 17.65 -6.06
C ALA A 86 0.78 16.12 -5.99
N ASP A 87 0.01 15.47 -6.86
CA ASP A 87 0.06 14.01 -7.00
C ASP A 87 1.20 13.58 -7.91
N ILE A 88 1.40 12.27 -8.07
CA ILE A 88 2.52 11.75 -8.86
C ILE A 88 2.48 12.19 -10.33
N THR A 89 1.29 12.38 -10.91
CA THR A 89 1.17 12.78 -12.32
C THR A 89 1.60 14.24 -12.50
N GLU A 90 1.19 15.10 -11.57
CA GLU A 90 1.61 16.50 -11.52
C GLU A 90 3.11 16.65 -11.25
N VAL A 91 3.66 15.85 -10.33
CA VAL A 91 5.10 15.85 -10.02
C VAL A 91 5.92 15.42 -11.24
N VAL A 92 5.48 14.40 -11.98
CA VAL A 92 6.18 13.98 -13.22
C VAL A 92 6.16 15.11 -14.25
N GLU A 93 5.03 15.77 -14.43
CA GLU A 93 4.92 16.87 -15.37
C GLU A 93 5.82 18.05 -14.96
N GLU A 94 5.94 18.35 -13.67
CA GLU A 94 6.85 19.38 -13.14
C GLU A 94 8.32 19.07 -13.45
N HIS A 95 8.78 17.84 -13.20
CA HIS A 95 10.20 17.47 -13.33
C HIS A 95 10.60 17.10 -14.77
N PHE A 96 9.68 16.57 -15.56
CA PHE A 96 9.98 15.97 -16.88
C PHE A 96 9.14 16.55 -18.03
N GLY A 97 8.22 17.47 -17.76
CA GLY A 97 7.37 18.13 -18.74
C GLY A 97 6.10 17.36 -19.11
N ALA A 98 5.17 18.05 -19.77
CA ALA A 98 3.83 17.56 -20.09
C ALA A 98 3.80 16.28 -20.93
N GLY A 99 4.80 16.08 -21.80
CA GLY A 99 4.90 14.86 -22.62
C GLY A 99 5.11 13.60 -21.77
N MET A 100 6.03 13.67 -20.81
CA MET A 100 6.28 12.55 -19.88
C MET A 100 5.13 12.37 -18.90
N GLY A 101 4.47 13.45 -18.48
CA GLY A 101 3.24 13.40 -17.68
C GLY A 101 2.18 12.51 -18.36
N LYS A 102 1.89 12.73 -19.65
CA LYS A 102 0.94 11.90 -20.41
C LYS A 102 1.33 10.42 -20.49
N VAL A 103 2.62 10.13 -20.71
CA VAL A 103 3.12 8.75 -20.77
C VAL A 103 2.92 8.05 -19.43
N ILE A 104 3.28 8.71 -18.32
CA ILE A 104 3.09 8.14 -16.99
C ILE A 104 1.61 7.94 -16.68
N THR A 105 0.74 8.89 -17.01
CA THR A 105 -0.71 8.75 -16.84
C THR A 105 -1.26 7.54 -17.61
N LEU A 106 -0.79 7.31 -18.84
CA LEU A 106 -1.17 6.13 -19.63
C LEU A 106 -0.68 4.82 -18.99
N LEU A 107 0.58 4.78 -18.51
CA LEU A 107 1.11 3.62 -17.80
C LEU A 107 0.34 3.36 -16.50
N TYR A 108 -0.06 4.42 -15.79
CA TYR A 108 -0.91 4.33 -14.60
C TYR A 108 -2.27 3.72 -14.91
N PHE A 109 -2.89 4.12 -16.02
CA PHE A 109 -4.13 3.51 -16.48
C PHE A 109 -3.96 2.00 -16.67
N PHE A 110 -2.93 1.57 -17.41
CA PHE A 110 -2.67 0.15 -17.63
C PHE A 110 -2.26 -0.62 -16.37
N ALA A 111 -1.70 0.05 -15.37
CA ALA A 111 -1.39 -0.58 -14.09
C ALA A 111 -2.64 -0.76 -13.22
N ILE A 112 -3.49 0.28 -13.12
CA ILE A 112 -4.63 0.30 -12.19
C ILE A 112 -5.85 -0.41 -12.77
N TYR A 113 -6.14 -0.23 -14.06
CA TYR A 113 -7.35 -0.77 -14.67
C TYR A 113 -7.46 -2.31 -14.55
N PRO A 114 -6.42 -3.11 -14.86
CA PRO A 114 -6.47 -4.56 -14.66
C PRO A 114 -6.65 -4.95 -13.19
N ILE A 115 -6.02 -4.24 -12.26
CA ILE A 115 -6.18 -4.47 -10.82
C ILE A 115 -7.66 -4.32 -10.45
N LEU A 116 -8.31 -3.23 -10.88
CA LEU A 116 -9.74 -3.00 -10.63
C LEU A 116 -10.62 -4.11 -11.20
N LEU A 117 -10.32 -4.62 -12.40
CA LEU A 117 -11.07 -5.72 -13.00
C LEU A 117 -10.95 -7.01 -12.18
N VAL A 118 -9.73 -7.40 -11.78
CA VAL A 118 -9.51 -8.63 -11.00
C VAL A 118 -10.20 -8.53 -9.65
N TYR A 119 -10.13 -7.39 -8.96
CA TYR A 119 -10.84 -7.19 -7.70
C TYR A 119 -12.36 -7.22 -7.87
N SER A 120 -12.90 -6.66 -8.95
CA SER A 120 -14.34 -6.69 -9.23
C SER A 120 -14.84 -8.13 -9.43
N VAL A 121 -14.07 -8.95 -10.16
CA VAL A 121 -14.36 -10.38 -10.36
C VAL A 121 -14.25 -11.14 -9.04
N ALA A 122 -13.17 -10.93 -8.28
CA ALA A 122 -12.96 -11.60 -7.01
C ALA A 122 -14.07 -11.28 -5.99
N LEU A 123 -14.48 -10.01 -5.91
CA LEU A 123 -15.57 -9.59 -5.05
C LEU A 123 -16.90 -10.24 -5.44
N THR A 124 -17.23 -10.22 -6.74
CA THR A 124 -18.46 -10.85 -7.24
C THR A 124 -18.48 -12.32 -6.88
N ASN A 125 -17.39 -13.05 -7.16
CA ASN A 125 -17.28 -14.48 -6.84
C ASN A 125 -17.40 -14.75 -5.33
N THR A 126 -16.80 -13.88 -4.50
CA THR A 126 -16.84 -14.03 -3.04
C THR A 126 -18.25 -13.83 -2.50
N VAL A 127 -18.94 -12.78 -2.93
CA VAL A 127 -20.32 -12.50 -2.51
C VAL A 127 -21.26 -13.59 -3.01
N GLU A 128 -21.12 -14.02 -4.27
CA GLU A 128 -21.89 -15.12 -4.84
C GLU A 128 -21.73 -16.41 -4.03
N SER A 129 -20.48 -16.79 -3.72
CA SER A 129 -20.17 -17.95 -2.88
C SER A 129 -20.73 -17.79 -1.47
N PHE A 130 -20.63 -16.60 -0.87
CA PHE A 130 -21.16 -16.32 0.46
C PHE A 130 -22.68 -16.43 0.51
N MET A 131 -23.38 -15.91 -0.50
CA MET A 131 -24.83 -16.05 -0.62
C MET A 131 -25.22 -17.52 -0.67
N GLN A 132 -24.56 -18.30 -1.53
CA GLN A 132 -24.90 -19.70 -1.74
C GLN A 132 -24.56 -20.59 -0.54
N PHE A 133 -23.33 -20.49 0.00
CA PHE A 133 -22.81 -21.46 0.97
C PHE A 133 -22.96 -21.02 2.43
N GLN A 134 -23.08 -19.72 2.71
CA GLN A 134 -23.21 -19.22 4.08
C GLN A 134 -24.62 -18.70 4.38
N LEU A 135 -25.27 -18.02 3.43
CA LEU A 135 -26.63 -17.52 3.62
C LEU A 135 -27.72 -18.50 3.14
N GLY A 136 -27.37 -19.47 2.31
CA GLY A 136 -28.33 -20.38 1.67
C GLY A 136 -29.28 -19.67 0.70
N ILE A 137 -28.88 -18.52 0.18
CA ILE A 137 -29.64 -17.70 -0.77
C ILE A 137 -29.10 -18.00 -2.17
N GLU A 138 -29.99 -18.30 -3.12
CA GLU A 138 -29.62 -18.42 -4.51
C GLU A 138 -29.15 -17.05 -5.05
N PRO A 139 -27.90 -16.92 -5.51
CA PRO A 139 -27.40 -15.66 -6.02
C PRO A 139 -28.13 -15.27 -7.31
N PRO A 140 -28.42 -13.97 -7.53
CA PRO A 140 -28.99 -13.51 -8.78
C PRO A 140 -27.99 -13.67 -9.93
N ALA A 141 -28.45 -13.46 -11.17
CA ALA A 141 -27.57 -13.50 -12.34
C ALA A 141 -26.30 -12.66 -12.12
N ARG A 142 -25.13 -13.25 -12.38
CA ARG A 142 -23.81 -12.68 -12.10
C ARG A 142 -23.64 -11.24 -12.58
N ALA A 143 -24.17 -10.90 -13.76
CA ALA A 143 -24.12 -9.54 -14.31
C ALA A 143 -24.86 -8.52 -13.44
N VAL A 144 -26.04 -8.90 -12.92
CA VAL A 144 -26.83 -8.07 -12.01
C VAL A 144 -26.10 -7.92 -10.67
N LEU A 145 -25.57 -9.02 -10.12
CA LEU A 145 -24.81 -8.99 -8.87
C LEU A 145 -23.60 -8.06 -8.99
N ALA A 146 -22.77 -8.24 -10.03
CA ALA A 146 -21.60 -7.41 -10.28
C ALA A 146 -21.96 -5.93 -10.43
N PHE A 147 -23.03 -5.62 -11.19
CA PHE A 147 -23.50 -4.25 -11.37
C PHE A 147 -23.90 -3.59 -10.05
N VAL A 148 -24.72 -4.29 -9.24
CA VAL A 148 -25.15 -3.79 -7.92
C VAL A 148 -23.96 -3.56 -7.00
N LEU A 149 -23.00 -4.50 -6.96
CA LEU A 149 -21.80 -4.37 -6.14
C LEU A 149 -20.95 -3.16 -6.56
N ILE A 150 -20.74 -2.96 -7.86
CA ILE A 150 -19.98 -1.80 -8.38
C ILE A 150 -20.70 -0.49 -8.03
N VAL A 151 -22.02 -0.41 -8.21
CA VAL A 151 -22.80 0.79 -7.83
C VAL A 151 -22.70 1.07 -6.34
N ALA A 152 -22.81 0.04 -5.49
CA ALA A 152 -22.66 0.17 -4.05
C ALA A 152 -21.25 0.66 -3.66
N LEU A 153 -20.20 0.09 -4.27
CA LEU A 153 -18.82 0.54 -4.09
C LEU A 153 -18.63 2.00 -4.51
N MET A 154 -19.15 2.40 -5.67
CA MET A 154 -19.07 3.79 -6.16
C MET A 154 -19.82 4.76 -5.23
N ALA A 155 -20.95 4.33 -4.66
CA ALA A 155 -21.67 5.12 -3.65
C ALA A 155 -20.82 5.32 -2.39
N ILE A 156 -20.14 4.28 -1.90
CA ILE A 156 -19.22 4.38 -0.76
C ILE A 156 -18.06 5.34 -1.07
N VAL A 157 -17.48 5.25 -2.27
CA VAL A 157 -16.37 6.13 -2.68
C VAL A 157 -16.79 7.61 -2.66
N ARG A 158 -18.05 7.92 -2.99
CA ARG A 158 -18.59 9.29 -2.91
C ARG A 158 -18.75 9.83 -1.49
N LEU A 159 -18.71 9.00 -0.45
CA LEU A 159 -18.85 9.44 0.94
C LEU A 159 -17.57 10.13 1.50
N GLY A 160 -16.50 10.20 0.70
CA GLY A 160 -15.30 10.98 0.99
C GLY A 160 -14.12 10.16 1.51
N GLU A 161 -12.91 10.61 1.19
CA GLU A 161 -11.64 9.93 1.47
C GLU A 161 -11.47 9.56 2.96
N GLN A 162 -11.84 10.45 3.88
CA GLN A 162 -11.69 10.24 5.32
C GLN A 162 -12.53 9.07 5.84
N LEU A 163 -13.73 8.84 5.27
CA LEU A 163 -14.56 7.70 5.64
C LEU A 163 -13.93 6.40 5.16
N ILE A 164 -13.40 6.38 3.94
CA ILE A 164 -12.75 5.22 3.33
C ILE A 164 -11.53 4.82 4.16
N VAL A 165 -10.63 5.77 4.46
CA VAL A 165 -9.42 5.52 5.25
C VAL A 165 -9.79 4.98 6.64
N LYS A 166 -10.80 5.56 7.28
CA LYS A 166 -11.28 5.10 8.59
C LYS A 166 -11.87 3.69 8.49
N ALA A 167 -12.73 3.42 7.52
CA ALA A 167 -13.34 2.11 7.32
C ALA A 167 -12.28 1.02 7.07
N MET A 168 -11.32 1.27 6.19
CA MET A 168 -10.18 0.37 5.94
C MET A 168 -9.38 0.13 7.22
N SER A 169 -9.06 1.18 7.99
CA SER A 169 -8.30 1.02 9.23
C SER A 169 -9.03 0.21 10.31
N VAL A 170 -10.36 0.29 10.37
CA VAL A 170 -11.18 -0.50 11.31
C VAL A 170 -11.31 -1.94 10.84
N LEU A 171 -11.50 -2.17 9.53
CA LEU A 171 -11.68 -3.50 8.95
C LEU A 171 -10.43 -4.39 9.08
N VAL A 172 -9.26 -3.78 9.18
CA VAL A 172 -7.98 -4.50 9.40
C VAL A 172 -8.02 -5.36 10.66
N PHE A 173 -8.62 -4.88 11.76
CA PHE A 173 -8.61 -5.61 13.03
C PHE A 173 -9.34 -6.96 12.98
N PRO A 174 -10.64 -7.04 12.61
CA PRO A 174 -11.33 -8.32 12.50
C PRO A 174 -10.69 -9.20 11.43
N PHE A 175 -10.15 -8.61 10.36
CA PHE A 175 -9.47 -9.36 9.32
C PHE A 175 -8.20 -10.07 9.82
N VAL A 176 -7.32 -9.35 10.52
CA VAL A 176 -6.13 -9.94 11.16
C VAL A 176 -6.52 -11.01 12.17
N ALA A 177 -7.57 -10.76 12.96
CA ALA A 177 -8.06 -11.74 13.93
C ALA A 177 -8.50 -13.04 13.23
N VAL A 178 -9.25 -12.95 12.12
CA VAL A 178 -9.65 -14.13 11.33
C VAL A 178 -8.43 -14.85 10.75
N LEU A 179 -7.43 -14.13 10.21
CA LEU A 179 -6.21 -14.77 9.70
C LEU A 179 -5.43 -15.49 10.79
N LEU A 180 -5.31 -14.91 11.99
CA LEU A 180 -4.65 -15.55 13.13
C LEU A 180 -5.44 -16.78 13.61
N MET A 181 -6.77 -16.68 13.70
CA MET A 181 -7.62 -17.82 14.04
C MET A 181 -7.50 -18.94 13.01
N LEU A 182 -7.50 -18.60 11.72
CA LEU A 182 -7.32 -19.56 10.64
C LEU A 182 -5.93 -20.21 10.69
N ALA A 183 -4.88 -19.43 10.95
CA ALA A 183 -3.52 -19.95 11.10
C ALA A 183 -3.43 -20.95 12.27
N MET A 184 -4.02 -20.63 13.42
CA MET A 184 -4.10 -21.53 14.57
C MET A 184 -4.94 -22.78 14.26
N TYR A 185 -6.07 -22.62 13.57
CA TYR A 185 -6.94 -23.72 13.15
C TYR A 185 -6.23 -24.69 12.19
N LEU A 186 -5.30 -24.19 11.36
CA LEU A 186 -4.55 -25.00 10.40
C LEU A 186 -3.39 -25.78 11.02
N VAL A 187 -2.96 -25.48 12.25
CA VAL A 187 -1.82 -26.15 12.93
C VAL A 187 -1.95 -27.69 12.93
N PRO A 188 -3.11 -28.30 13.23
CA PRO A 188 -3.27 -29.76 13.20
C PRO A 188 -3.15 -30.36 11.79
N TYR A 189 -3.32 -29.55 10.74
CA TYR A 189 -3.25 -29.96 9.33
C TYR A 189 -1.87 -29.76 8.72
N TRP A 190 -0.92 -29.19 9.46
CA TRP A 190 0.45 -29.02 8.98
C TRP A 190 1.10 -30.38 8.75
N ASN A 191 1.79 -30.50 7.63
CA ASN A 191 2.56 -31.69 7.29
C ASN A 191 3.94 -31.28 6.75
N GLY A 192 4.86 -32.23 6.76
CA GLY A 192 6.24 -32.01 6.34
C GLY A 192 6.46 -32.03 4.82
N SER A 193 5.43 -32.17 3.99
CA SER A 193 5.60 -32.43 2.55
C SER A 193 6.35 -31.32 1.81
N ILE A 194 6.30 -30.09 2.35
CA ILE A 194 7.05 -28.95 1.81
C ILE A 194 8.58 -29.14 1.91
N PHE A 195 9.04 -30.02 2.80
CA PHE A 195 10.45 -30.36 3.00
C PHE A 195 10.91 -31.57 2.17
N ASP A 196 10.00 -32.31 1.54
CA ASP A 196 10.37 -33.49 0.74
C ASP A 196 11.01 -33.09 -0.61
N HIS A 197 10.66 -31.89 -1.11
CA HIS A 197 11.15 -31.34 -2.38
C HIS A 197 11.82 -29.97 -2.20
N VAL A 198 12.67 -29.81 -1.18
CA VAL A 198 13.36 -28.51 -0.93
C VAL A 198 14.27 -28.13 -2.09
N ILE A 199 15.08 -29.07 -2.58
CA ILE A 199 15.98 -28.83 -3.70
C ILE A 199 15.43 -29.62 -4.89
N PRO A 200 14.89 -28.96 -5.94
CA PRO A 200 14.43 -29.67 -7.11
C PRO A 200 15.59 -30.45 -7.71
N THR A 201 15.38 -31.74 -7.89
CA THR A 201 16.40 -32.62 -8.45
C THR A 201 16.65 -32.26 -9.92
N GLN A 202 17.78 -32.68 -10.49
CA GLN A 202 18.06 -32.49 -11.92
C GLN A 202 16.98 -33.13 -12.81
N ALA A 203 16.31 -34.18 -12.32
CA ALA A 203 15.17 -34.84 -12.98
C ALA A 203 13.88 -33.99 -12.96
N GLU A 204 13.76 -33.05 -12.03
CA GLU A 204 12.63 -32.12 -11.87
C GLU A 204 12.93 -30.73 -12.47
N GLY A 205 13.99 -30.60 -13.28
CA GLY A 205 14.38 -29.35 -13.93
C GLY A 205 15.33 -28.45 -13.11
N GLY A 206 15.76 -28.88 -11.93
CA GLY A 206 16.81 -28.22 -11.14
C GLY A 206 16.52 -26.75 -10.80
N LEU A 207 17.56 -25.90 -10.74
CA LEU A 207 17.39 -24.47 -10.40
C LEU A 207 16.51 -23.68 -11.38
N SER A 208 16.34 -24.17 -12.62
CA SER A 208 15.54 -23.46 -13.63
C SER A 208 14.06 -23.38 -13.24
N THR A 209 13.53 -24.40 -12.55
CA THR A 209 12.13 -24.40 -12.08
C THR A 209 11.94 -23.44 -10.92
N VAL A 210 12.92 -23.30 -10.04
CA VAL A 210 12.94 -22.28 -8.98
C VAL A 210 12.89 -20.88 -9.60
N PHE A 211 13.75 -20.61 -10.60
CA PHE A 211 13.76 -19.31 -11.28
C PHE A 211 12.44 -19.02 -11.99
N MET A 212 11.85 -20.02 -12.67
CA MET A 212 10.56 -19.85 -13.32
C MET A 212 9.43 -19.61 -12.31
N ALA A 213 9.43 -20.33 -11.18
CA ALA A 213 8.46 -20.10 -10.11
C ALA A 213 8.58 -18.68 -9.53
N VAL A 214 9.80 -18.24 -9.22
CA VAL A 214 10.06 -16.85 -8.77
C VAL A 214 9.59 -15.85 -9.82
N TRP A 215 9.89 -16.08 -11.11
CA TRP A 215 9.49 -15.23 -12.22
C TRP A 215 7.96 -15.11 -12.34
N LEU A 216 7.23 -16.20 -12.16
CA LEU A 216 5.77 -16.21 -12.24
C LEU A 216 5.10 -15.56 -11.01
N ILE A 217 5.71 -15.66 -9.82
CA ILE A 217 5.18 -15.03 -8.61
C ILE A 217 5.50 -13.52 -8.58
N LEU A 218 6.59 -13.07 -9.22
CA LEU A 218 7.05 -11.70 -9.15
C LEU A 218 6.00 -10.65 -9.59
N PRO A 219 5.30 -10.80 -10.73
CA PRO A 219 4.24 -9.86 -11.12
C PRO A 219 3.12 -9.77 -10.07
N VAL A 220 2.68 -10.93 -9.56
CA VAL A 220 1.65 -11.00 -8.52
C VAL A 220 2.08 -10.26 -7.26
N MET A 221 3.35 -10.43 -6.87
CA MET A 221 3.95 -9.77 -5.72
C MET A 221 4.05 -8.25 -5.92
N VAL A 222 4.50 -7.82 -7.11
CA VAL A 222 4.57 -6.39 -7.48
C VAL A 222 3.18 -5.75 -7.45
N PHE A 223 2.16 -6.41 -8.00
CA PHE A 223 0.79 -5.91 -7.94
C PHE A 223 0.25 -5.87 -6.50
N SER A 224 0.59 -6.86 -5.68
CA SER A 224 0.16 -6.92 -4.28
C SER A 224 0.75 -5.80 -3.42
N PHE A 225 1.94 -5.30 -3.79
CA PHE A 225 2.60 -4.18 -3.12
C PHE A 225 2.52 -2.87 -3.92
N ASN A 226 1.61 -2.77 -4.88
CA ASN A 226 1.38 -1.56 -5.66
C ASN A 226 0.64 -0.50 -4.82
N HIS A 227 1.34 0.07 -3.84
CA HIS A 227 0.82 1.11 -2.95
C HIS A 227 0.95 2.53 -3.51
N SER A 228 1.28 2.68 -4.78
CA SER A 228 1.61 3.99 -5.36
C SER A 228 0.56 5.09 -5.11
N PRO A 229 -0.76 4.84 -5.32
CA PRO A 229 -1.79 5.84 -5.04
C PRO A 229 -1.91 6.19 -3.54
N VAL A 230 -1.77 5.18 -2.66
CA VAL A 230 -1.87 5.36 -1.20
C VAL A 230 -0.64 6.07 -0.64
N ILE A 231 0.54 5.81 -1.20
CA ILE A 231 1.78 6.48 -0.81
C ILE A 231 1.76 7.95 -1.22
N SER A 232 1.26 8.26 -2.42
CA SER A 232 1.12 9.65 -2.88
C SER A 232 0.18 10.44 -1.96
N SER A 233 -1.02 9.93 -1.69
CA SER A 233 -1.96 10.55 -0.74
C SER A 233 -1.41 10.65 0.69
N PHE A 234 -0.71 9.62 1.17
CA PHE A 234 0.01 9.63 2.46
C PHE A 234 1.05 10.74 2.52
N ALA A 235 1.89 10.87 1.50
CA ALA A 235 2.95 11.88 1.44
C ALA A 235 2.36 13.28 1.50
N VAL A 236 1.31 13.55 0.71
CA VAL A 236 0.57 14.82 0.72
C VAL A 236 -0.06 15.09 2.08
N ALA A 237 -0.71 14.11 2.71
CA ALA A 237 -1.31 14.26 4.03
C ALA A 237 -0.26 14.53 5.11
N LYS A 238 0.91 13.90 5.05
CA LYS A 238 2.03 14.14 5.98
C LYS A 238 2.67 15.51 5.80
N GLN A 239 2.81 15.97 4.56
CA GLN A 239 3.28 17.32 4.27
C GLN A 239 2.34 18.37 4.89
N LYS A 240 1.03 18.25 4.65
CA LYS A 240 0.00 19.15 5.22
C LYS A 240 0.03 19.19 6.75
N ASN A 241 0.08 18.01 7.40
CA ASN A 241 0.14 17.91 8.86
C ASN A 241 1.41 18.56 9.43
N THR A 242 2.57 18.35 8.79
CA THR A 242 3.84 18.92 9.25
C THR A 242 3.84 20.45 9.17
N VAL A 243 3.37 21.01 8.05
CA VAL A 243 3.24 22.47 7.86
C VAL A 243 2.28 23.08 8.89
N SER A 244 1.12 22.45 9.13
CA SER A 244 0.15 22.94 10.13
C SER A 244 0.73 22.99 11.54
N ARG A 245 1.54 21.99 11.92
CA ARG A 245 2.15 21.86 13.25
C ARG A 245 3.32 22.82 13.45
N GLN A 246 4.07 23.11 12.38
CA GLN A 246 5.07 24.18 12.39
C GLN A 246 4.41 25.54 12.57
N ARG A 247 3.34 25.85 11.82
CA ARG A 247 2.58 27.11 11.98
C ARG A 247 2.02 27.27 13.39
N SER A 248 1.43 26.23 13.98
CA SER A 248 0.92 26.30 15.35
C SER A 248 2.02 26.52 16.38
N SER A 249 3.20 25.91 16.20
CA SER A 249 4.34 26.11 17.09
C SER A 249 4.87 27.55 17.02
N VAL A 250 4.95 28.10 15.80
CA VAL A 250 5.32 29.51 15.59
C VAL A 250 4.31 30.46 16.23
N HIS A 251 3.00 30.23 16.03
CA HIS A 251 1.97 31.04 16.67
C HIS A 251 2.00 30.95 18.21
N ALA A 252 2.24 29.76 18.77
CA ALA A 252 2.37 29.57 20.22
C ALA A 252 3.60 30.31 20.77
N PHE A 253 4.74 30.24 20.06
CA PHE A 253 5.95 30.98 20.42
C PHE A 253 5.72 32.50 20.36
N LEU A 254 5.10 33.00 19.30
CA LEU A 254 4.78 34.42 19.16
C LEU A 254 3.82 34.92 20.26
N ARG A 255 2.84 34.10 20.66
CA ARG A 255 1.97 34.42 21.81
C ARG A 255 2.73 34.46 23.13
N ALA A 256 3.61 33.49 23.36
CA ALA A 256 4.45 33.47 24.57
C ALA A 256 5.48 34.61 24.62
N ALA A 257 5.92 35.11 23.46
CA ALA A 257 6.83 36.25 23.36
C ALA A 257 6.14 37.62 23.51
N THR A 258 4.80 37.66 23.45
CA THR A 258 3.99 38.89 23.56
C THR A 258 3.20 39.01 24.87
N SER A 259 3.31 38.00 25.75
CA SER A 259 2.76 37.94 27.11
C SER A 259 3.84 38.15 28.16
#